data_AF-A0A8X6SA64-F1
#
_entry.id   AF-A0A8X6SA64-F1
#
_cell.length_a   1.000
_cell.length_b   1.000
_cell.length_c   1.000
_cell.angle_alpha   90.00
_cell.angle_beta   90.00
_cell.angle_gamma   90.00
#
_symmetry.space_group_name_H-M   'P 1'
#
loop_
_entity.id
_entity.type
_entity.pdbx_description
1 polymer ?
#
loop_
_entity_poly.entity_id
_entity_poly.type
_entity_poly.pdbx_seq_one_letter_code
_entity_poly.pdbx_strand_id
1 'polypeptide(L)'
;MRCIGQGLESLKTFCAVMSLPNPVEQKSYDVINNKLSRVMKEVPEESMKRAAVEENSSSPDNLLTVSGDDTWKTRGHSSLIGVCTVIGAETGKVLDREVLSSFCKGCDSYKGVKFGIKYNKWQRAHKISCRKNYSGSAGKMEVDGMLKIFNRSEKLHNLKYSNYIGDGDTKTFNALSENKPYGDDHLIQKIECVGHVQKRMGTRLRKLKLVYSKKKLSDGKTIGGKGRLTDSLIDKLALYYGNAIRCNSTSVKEMRKAIWAV
;
A
#
# COMPACT_ATOMS: atom_id res chain seq x y z
N MET A 1 13.88 -15.11 15.01
CA MET A 1 14.68 -13.99 14.46
C MET A 1 14.24 -13.50 13.09
N ARG A 2 14.05 -14.35 12.07
CA ARG A 2 13.63 -13.87 10.73
C ARG A 2 12.29 -13.14 10.71
N CYS A 3 11.29 -13.61 11.47
CA CYS A 3 9.96 -12.99 11.54
C CYS A 3 9.97 -11.55 12.10
N ILE A 4 11.04 -11.17 12.79
CA ILE A 4 11.23 -9.80 13.32
C ILE A 4 12.29 -9.02 12.51
N GLY A 5 12.61 -9.47 11.29
CA GLY A 5 13.55 -8.79 10.39
C GLY A 5 15.02 -8.92 10.77
N GLN A 6 15.37 -9.83 11.69
CA GLN A 6 16.74 -10.01 12.17
C GLN A 6 17.48 -11.13 11.41
N GLY A 7 18.75 -10.88 11.09
CA GLY A 7 19.62 -11.77 10.32
C GLY A 7 20.29 -12.86 11.14
N LEU A 8 21.24 -13.57 10.52
CA LEU A 8 22.00 -14.63 11.19
C LEU A 8 22.85 -14.09 12.35
N GLU A 9 23.49 -12.92 12.20
CA GLU A 9 24.33 -12.34 13.25
C GLU A 9 23.55 -12.01 14.53
N SER A 10 22.34 -11.50 14.41
CA SER A 10 21.46 -11.27 15.56
C SER A 10 21.05 -12.58 16.22
N LEU A 11 20.86 -13.66 15.44
CA LEU A 11 20.57 -14.99 15.97
C LEU A 11 21.78 -15.58 16.71
N LYS A 12 22.99 -15.43 16.17
CA LYS A 12 24.24 -15.82 16.86
C LYS A 12 24.41 -15.04 18.17
N THR A 13 24.18 -13.73 18.14
CA THR A 13 24.26 -12.87 19.32
C THR A 13 23.26 -13.32 20.40
N PHE A 14 22.02 -13.60 20.01
CA PHE A 14 21.01 -14.12 20.92
C PHE A 14 21.40 -15.46 21.53
N CYS A 15 21.87 -16.41 20.72
CA CYS A 15 22.34 -17.70 21.22
C CYS A 15 23.50 -17.52 22.21
N ALA A 16 24.47 -16.64 21.90
CA ALA A 16 25.59 -16.34 22.79
C ALA A 16 25.13 -15.76 24.14
N VAL A 17 24.20 -14.79 24.13
CA VAL A 17 23.65 -14.19 25.36
C VAL A 17 22.88 -15.21 26.21
N MET A 18 22.20 -16.16 25.57
CA MET A 18 21.42 -17.19 26.24
C MET A 18 22.24 -18.44 26.60
N SER A 19 23.56 -18.43 26.39
CA SER A 19 24.45 -19.59 26.56
C SER A 19 24.00 -20.82 25.76
N LEU A 20 23.41 -20.60 24.58
CA LEU A 20 22.99 -21.62 23.64
C LEU A 20 24.08 -21.88 22.60
N PRO A 21 24.16 -23.10 22.02
CA PRO A 21 25.07 -23.36 20.91
C PRO A 21 24.75 -22.47 19.71
N ASN A 22 25.76 -22.29 18.85
CA ASN A 22 25.59 -21.54 17.61
C ASN A 22 24.44 -22.13 16.78
N PRO A 23 23.56 -21.29 16.22
CA PRO A 23 22.29 -21.74 15.67
C PRO A 23 22.47 -22.60 14.40
N VAL A 24 23.02 -21.99 13.35
CA VAL A 24 23.32 -22.64 12.08
C VAL A 24 24.54 -21.98 11.46
N GLU A 25 25.30 -22.75 10.69
CA GLU A 25 26.38 -22.22 9.88
C GLU A 25 25.87 -21.28 8.78
N GLN A 26 26.72 -20.36 8.33
CA GLN A 26 26.41 -19.43 7.24
C GLN A 26 25.96 -20.16 5.96
N LYS A 27 26.66 -21.25 5.58
CA LYS A 27 26.33 -22.05 4.40
C LYS A 27 24.91 -22.60 4.47
N SER A 28 24.54 -23.21 5.60
CA SER A 28 23.20 -23.75 5.83
C SER A 28 22.14 -22.64 5.84
N TYR A 29 22.43 -21.51 6.48
CA TYR A 29 21.54 -20.35 6.51
C TYR A 29 21.24 -19.82 5.09
N ASP A 30 22.25 -19.74 4.23
CA ASP A 30 22.14 -19.27 2.84
C ASP A 30 21.36 -20.26 1.97
N VAL A 31 21.58 -21.57 2.13
CA VAL A 31 20.78 -22.60 1.45
C VAL A 31 19.30 -22.47 1.80
N ILE A 32 18.98 -22.28 3.08
CA ILE A 32 17.59 -22.08 3.53
C ILE A 32 17.02 -20.78 2.94
N ASN A 33 17.78 -19.68 2.96
CA ASN A 33 17.33 -18.41 2.38
C ASN A 33 17.06 -18.50 0.89
N ASN A 34 17.90 -19.21 0.14
CA ASN A 34 17.72 -19.40 -1.30
C ASN A 34 16.44 -20.21 -1.58
N LYS A 35 16.22 -21.30 -0.82
CA LYS A 35 14.97 -22.09 -0.91
C LYS A 35 13.74 -21.23 -0.60
N LEU A 36 13.75 -20.49 0.52
CA LEU A 36 12.65 -19.60 0.88
C LEU A 36 12.44 -18.49 -0.14
N SER A 37 13.51 -17.88 -0.66
CA SER A 37 13.41 -16.83 -1.67
C SER A 37 12.77 -17.32 -2.95
N ARG A 38 12.93 -18.60 -3.32
CA ARG A 38 12.27 -19.19 -4.47
C ARG A 38 10.76 -19.35 -4.20
N VAL A 39 10.42 -19.98 -3.07
CA VAL A 39 9.02 -20.22 -2.67
C VAL A 39 8.25 -18.91 -2.51
N MET A 40 8.85 -17.88 -1.91
CA MET A 40 8.24 -16.56 -1.71
C MET A 40 8.03 -15.76 -3.01
N LYS A 41 8.60 -16.22 -4.13
CA LYS A 41 8.31 -15.68 -5.46
C LYS A 41 7.19 -16.48 -6.14
N GLU A 42 7.34 -17.80 -6.21
CA GLU A 42 6.45 -18.70 -6.95
C GLU A 42 5.04 -18.74 -6.34
N VAL A 43 4.92 -18.95 -5.02
CA VAL A 43 3.62 -19.15 -4.36
C VAL A 43 2.71 -17.92 -4.47
N PRO A 44 3.20 -16.68 -4.21
CA PRO A 44 2.36 -15.50 -4.40
C PRO A 44 1.97 -15.26 -5.86
N GLU A 45 2.87 -15.53 -6.82
CA GLU A 45 2.55 -15.39 -8.26
C GLU A 45 1.41 -16.32 -8.68
N GLU A 46 1.44 -17.58 -8.24
CA GLU A 46 0.36 -18.53 -8.48
C GLU A 46 -0.94 -18.14 -7.76
N SER A 47 -0.83 -17.64 -6.52
CA SER A 47 -1.99 -17.13 -5.77
C SER A 47 -2.64 -15.93 -6.45
N MET A 48 -1.85 -14.97 -6.93
CA MET A 48 -2.32 -13.76 -7.61
C MET A 48 -2.96 -14.09 -8.97
N LYS A 49 -2.40 -15.05 -9.72
CA LYS A 49 -3.02 -15.55 -10.96
C LYS A 49 -4.41 -16.14 -10.71
N ARG A 50 -4.58 -16.95 -9.66
CA ARG A 50 -5.88 -17.50 -9.29
C ARG A 50 -6.86 -16.42 -8.85
N ALA A 51 -6.40 -15.46 -8.04
CA ALA A 51 -7.21 -14.32 -7.63
C ALA A 51 -7.69 -13.47 -8.81
N ALA A 52 -6.84 -13.24 -9.81
CA ALA A 52 -7.19 -12.53 -11.04
C ALA A 52 -8.32 -13.22 -11.83
N VAL A 53 -8.27 -14.54 -11.96
CA VAL A 53 -9.32 -15.32 -12.66
C VAL A 53 -10.65 -15.25 -11.90
N GLU A 54 -10.60 -15.36 -10.57
CA GLU A 54 -11.78 -15.27 -9.72
C GLU A 54 -12.43 -13.88 -9.78
N GLU A 55 -11.65 -12.81 -9.67
CA GLU A 55 -12.13 -11.43 -9.77
C GLU A 55 -12.81 -11.16 -11.12
N ASN A 56 -12.23 -11.68 -12.21
CA ASN A 56 -12.82 -11.54 -13.54
C ASN A 56 -14.14 -12.28 -13.67
N SER A 57 -14.28 -13.43 -12.99
CA SER A 57 -15.49 -14.25 -13.03
C SER A 57 -16.62 -13.66 -12.18
N SER A 58 -16.26 -12.88 -11.15
CA SER A 58 -17.19 -12.15 -10.28
C SER A 58 -17.61 -10.79 -10.85
N SER A 59 -16.94 -10.29 -11.90
CA SER A 59 -17.21 -8.97 -12.48
C SER A 59 -18.14 -9.07 -13.70
N PRO A 60 -19.41 -8.64 -13.60
CA PRO A 60 -20.42 -8.88 -14.64
C PRO A 60 -20.17 -8.17 -15.99
N ASP A 61 -19.38 -7.09 -16.00
CA ASP A 61 -19.18 -6.24 -17.20
C ASP A 61 -17.71 -6.17 -17.68
N ASN A 62 -16.81 -7.02 -17.16
CA ASN A 62 -15.34 -6.86 -17.30
C ASN A 62 -14.81 -5.49 -16.82
N LEU A 63 -15.64 -4.70 -16.12
CA LEU A 63 -15.27 -3.43 -15.50
C LEU A 63 -14.72 -3.71 -14.10
N LEU A 64 -13.44 -4.10 -14.03
CA LEU A 64 -12.86 -4.44 -12.74
C LEU A 64 -12.63 -3.20 -11.89
N THR A 65 -13.12 -3.26 -10.66
CA THR A 65 -12.85 -2.27 -9.63
C THR A 65 -11.72 -2.74 -8.75
N VAL A 66 -10.70 -1.91 -8.59
CA VAL A 66 -9.51 -2.26 -7.81
C VAL A 66 -9.14 -1.17 -6.82
N SER A 67 -8.64 -1.58 -5.66
CA SER A 67 -8.00 -0.70 -4.68
C SER A 67 -6.49 -0.86 -4.79
N GLY A 68 -5.77 0.25 -4.96
CA GLY A 68 -4.30 0.25 -4.88
C GLY A 68 -3.85 0.90 -3.58
N ASP A 69 -2.86 0.28 -2.93
CA ASP A 69 -2.18 0.85 -1.77
C ASP A 69 -0.70 0.46 -1.79
N ASP A 70 0.11 1.13 -0.99
CA ASP A 70 1.53 0.85 -0.87
C ASP A 70 2.03 0.76 0.57
N THR A 71 3.24 0.23 0.71
CA THR A 71 3.90 0.13 2.00
C THR A 71 5.40 0.24 1.85
N TRP A 72 6.05 0.78 2.88
CA TRP A 72 7.49 0.97 2.93
C TRP A 72 8.13 0.08 3.98
N LYS A 73 9.35 -0.39 3.70
CA LYS A 73 10.14 -1.16 4.66
C LYS A 73 10.39 -0.40 5.97
N THR A 74 10.59 0.91 5.89
CA THR A 74 10.79 1.79 7.05
C THR A 74 9.74 2.88 7.06
N ARG A 75 9.34 3.33 8.25
CA ARG A 75 8.37 4.42 8.41
C ARG A 75 8.95 5.73 7.86
N GLY A 76 8.14 6.45 7.09
CA GLY A 76 8.46 7.77 6.54
C GLY A 76 8.93 7.73 5.08
N HIS A 77 8.97 8.91 4.45
CA HIS A 77 9.29 9.08 3.02
C HIS A 77 10.80 8.99 2.69
N SER A 78 11.57 8.26 3.50
CA SER A 78 13.01 8.01 3.30
C SER A 78 13.32 6.53 3.05
N SER A 79 12.30 5.67 3.00
CA SER A 79 12.49 4.26 2.73
C SER A 79 13.08 4.04 1.35
N LEU A 80 14.06 3.14 1.28
CA LEU A 80 14.70 2.74 0.03
C LEU A 80 13.98 1.58 -0.66
N ILE A 81 12.95 1.02 -0.03
CA ILE A 81 12.18 -0.10 -0.54
C ILE A 81 10.69 0.19 -0.30
N GLY A 82 9.92 0.12 -1.38
CA GLY A 82 8.46 0.24 -1.40
C GLY A 82 7.84 -0.98 -2.06
N VAL A 83 6.64 -1.34 -1.62
CA VAL A 83 5.83 -2.41 -2.22
C VAL A 83 4.46 -1.83 -2.51
N CYS A 84 4.06 -1.88 -3.77
CA CYS A 84 2.76 -1.47 -4.25
C CYS A 84 1.91 -2.73 -4.47
N THR A 85 0.64 -2.69 -4.11
CA THR A 85 -0.29 -3.81 -4.28
C THR A 85 -1.62 -3.34 -4.80
N VAL A 86 -2.22 -4.14 -5.68
CA VAL A 86 -3.58 -3.94 -6.19
C VAL A 86 -4.47 -5.08 -5.70
N ILE A 87 -5.63 -4.74 -5.16
CA ILE A 87 -6.62 -5.65 -4.57
C ILE A 87 -7.92 -5.51 -5.35
N GLY A 88 -8.54 -6.64 -5.69
CA GLY A 88 -9.86 -6.67 -6.33
C GLY A 88 -10.96 -6.29 -5.35
N ALA A 89 -11.91 -5.46 -5.78
CA ALA A 89 -12.98 -4.99 -4.93
C ALA A 89 -14.02 -6.07 -4.61
N GLU A 90 -14.24 -7.02 -5.53
CA GLU A 90 -15.26 -8.06 -5.36
C GLU A 90 -14.75 -9.22 -4.49
N THR A 91 -13.54 -9.73 -4.78
CA THR A 91 -12.97 -10.86 -4.03
C THR A 91 -12.21 -10.44 -2.77
N GLY A 92 -11.76 -9.18 -2.70
CA GLY A 92 -10.87 -8.69 -1.65
C GLY A 92 -9.47 -9.32 -1.69
N LYS A 93 -9.08 -9.96 -2.80
CA LYS A 93 -7.78 -10.64 -2.96
C LYS A 93 -6.77 -9.76 -3.69
N VAL A 94 -5.49 -9.98 -3.38
CA VAL A 94 -4.38 -9.32 -4.08
C VAL A 94 -4.30 -9.85 -5.50
N LEU A 95 -4.42 -8.96 -6.49
CA LEU A 95 -4.36 -9.28 -7.91
C LEU A 95 -2.93 -9.18 -8.45
N ASP A 96 -2.18 -8.17 -7.99
CA ASP A 96 -0.80 -7.95 -8.42
C ASP A 96 0.00 -7.13 -7.38
N ARG A 97 1.33 -7.20 -7.45
CA ARG A 97 2.26 -6.44 -6.61
C ARG A 97 3.51 -5.99 -7.37
N GLU A 98 4.02 -4.82 -7.06
CA GLU A 98 5.32 -4.34 -7.56
C GLU A 98 6.24 -3.98 -6.40
N VAL A 99 7.49 -4.48 -6.43
CA VAL A 99 8.50 -4.16 -5.43
C VAL A 99 9.52 -3.21 -6.05
N LEU A 100 9.60 -1.99 -5.53
CA LEU A 100 10.56 -0.97 -5.94
C LEU A 100 11.66 -0.84 -4.90
N SER A 101 12.90 -0.86 -5.35
CA SER A 101 14.10 -0.78 -4.52
C SER A 101 15.09 0.20 -5.14
N SER A 102 15.37 1.27 -4.39
CA SER A 102 16.48 2.20 -4.68
C SER A 102 17.79 1.76 -3.99
N PHE A 103 17.75 0.67 -3.23
CA PHE A 103 18.88 0.12 -2.48
C PHE A 103 19.43 -1.17 -3.10
N CYS A 104 20.75 -1.32 -3.03
CA CYS A 104 21.43 -2.59 -3.23
C CYS A 104 22.63 -2.68 -2.29
N LYS A 105 22.75 -3.79 -1.53
CA LYS A 105 23.87 -3.96 -0.60
C LYS A 105 25.22 -4.04 -1.32
N GLY A 106 25.27 -4.60 -2.53
CA GLY A 106 26.49 -4.61 -3.36
C GLY A 106 26.95 -3.20 -3.75
N CYS A 107 26.01 -2.32 -4.12
CA CYS A 107 26.29 -0.91 -4.38
C CYS A 107 26.72 -0.13 -3.14
N ASP A 108 26.12 -0.44 -2.00
CA ASP A 108 26.41 0.18 -0.72
C ASP A 108 27.81 -0.21 -0.20
N SER A 109 28.18 -1.48 -0.35
CA SER A 109 29.47 -2.03 0.08
C SER A 109 30.65 -1.69 -0.84
N TYR A 110 30.44 -0.98 -1.95
CA TYR A 110 31.54 -0.58 -2.83
C TYR A 110 32.43 0.47 -2.14
N LYS A 111 33.65 0.09 -1.80
CA LYS A 111 34.62 0.93 -1.06
C LYS A 111 35.38 1.93 -1.94
N GLY A 112 35.29 1.81 -3.26
CA GLY A 112 35.99 2.69 -4.19
C GLY A 112 35.24 4.00 -4.44
N VAL A 113 35.89 4.88 -5.18
CA VAL A 113 35.29 6.14 -5.63
C VAL A 113 34.22 5.86 -6.69
N LYS A 114 33.01 6.40 -6.53
CA LYS A 114 31.84 6.14 -7.40
C LYS A 114 31.88 6.91 -8.73
N PHE A 115 33.06 7.09 -9.31
CA PHE A 115 33.25 7.72 -10.62
C PHE A 115 34.49 7.16 -11.34
N GLY A 116 34.54 7.37 -12.65
CA GLY A 116 35.67 6.97 -13.49
C GLY A 116 35.62 5.54 -14.01
N ILE A 117 36.67 5.15 -14.74
CA ILE A 117 36.74 3.90 -15.52
C ILE A 117 36.63 2.66 -14.63
N LYS A 118 37.29 2.67 -13.46
CA LYS A 118 37.25 1.55 -12.49
C LYS A 118 35.83 1.31 -11.96
N TYR A 119 35.11 2.38 -11.63
CA TYR A 119 33.72 2.28 -11.19
C TYR A 119 32.82 1.78 -12.32
N ASN A 120 32.96 2.31 -13.55
CA ASN A 120 32.15 1.89 -14.69
C ASN A 120 32.35 0.40 -15.02
N LYS A 121 33.58 -0.11 -14.95
CA LYS A 121 33.87 -1.55 -15.14
C LYS A 121 33.22 -2.40 -14.06
N TRP A 122 33.34 -1.99 -12.79
CA TRP A 122 32.68 -2.66 -11.67
C TRP A 122 31.15 -2.62 -11.79
N GLN A 123 30.57 -1.46 -12.13
CA GLN A 123 29.13 -1.26 -12.24
C GLN A 123 28.54 -2.13 -13.35
N ARG A 124 29.22 -2.24 -14.50
CA ARG A 124 28.83 -3.15 -15.59
C ARG A 124 28.80 -4.60 -15.12
N ALA A 125 29.82 -5.06 -14.40
CA ALA A 125 29.86 -6.41 -13.84
C ALA A 125 28.79 -6.62 -12.77
N HIS A 126 28.56 -5.63 -11.89
CA HIS A 126 27.58 -5.70 -10.81
C HIS A 126 26.13 -5.60 -11.30
N LYS A 127 25.88 -5.00 -12.48
CA LYS A 127 24.52 -4.81 -13.02
C LYS A 127 23.69 -6.10 -13.03
N ILE A 128 24.32 -7.24 -13.26
CA ILE A 128 23.69 -8.58 -13.29
C ILE A 128 23.16 -8.99 -11.90
N SER A 129 23.85 -8.61 -10.83
CA SER A 129 23.49 -8.95 -9.45
C SER A 129 22.90 -7.76 -8.66
N CYS A 130 22.70 -6.63 -9.32
CA CYS A 130 22.17 -5.43 -8.69
C CYS A 130 20.68 -5.61 -8.38
N ARG A 131 20.30 -5.32 -7.14
CA ARG A 131 18.90 -5.39 -6.68
C ARG A 131 18.17 -4.04 -6.76
N LYS A 132 18.85 -3.01 -7.29
CA LYS A 132 18.27 -1.68 -7.46
C LYS A 132 17.49 -1.67 -8.77
N ASN A 133 16.17 -1.44 -8.69
CA ASN A 133 15.29 -1.33 -9.86
C ASN A 133 14.55 0.02 -9.90
N TYR A 134 14.90 0.95 -9.01
CA TYR A 134 14.26 2.26 -8.90
C TYR A 134 15.27 3.37 -8.60
N SER A 135 15.05 4.57 -9.17
CA SER A 135 15.92 5.73 -9.01
C SER A 135 15.21 7.02 -8.57
N GLY A 136 13.88 7.00 -8.38
CA GLY A 136 13.11 8.15 -7.90
C GLY A 136 13.08 8.29 -6.37
N SER A 137 12.25 9.21 -5.88
CA SER A 137 12.02 9.43 -4.45
C SER A 137 11.08 8.38 -3.86
N ALA A 138 11.16 8.15 -2.54
CA ALA A 138 10.30 7.16 -1.88
C ALA A 138 8.81 7.45 -2.05
N GLY A 139 8.40 8.72 -2.09
CA GLY A 139 7.00 9.12 -2.32
C GLY A 139 6.53 8.97 -3.77
N LYS A 140 7.45 8.83 -4.75
CA LYS A 140 7.09 8.52 -6.14
C LYS A 140 7.02 7.01 -6.41
N MET A 141 7.48 6.17 -5.48
CA MET A 141 7.41 4.72 -5.62
C MET A 141 5.97 4.23 -5.75
N GLU A 142 5.03 4.82 -5.00
CA GLU A 142 3.61 4.49 -5.10
C GLU A 142 3.11 4.65 -6.53
N VAL A 143 3.29 5.85 -7.09
CA VAL A 143 2.84 6.23 -8.43
C VAL A 143 3.48 5.34 -9.48
N ASP A 144 4.81 5.24 -9.49
CA ASP A 144 5.54 4.46 -10.49
C ASP A 144 5.26 2.95 -10.36
N GLY A 145 5.00 2.47 -9.14
CA GLY A 145 4.62 1.09 -8.88
C GLY A 145 3.23 0.76 -9.42
N MET A 146 2.25 1.64 -9.19
CA MET A 146 0.90 1.48 -9.74
C MET A 146 0.89 1.57 -11.26
N LEU A 147 1.62 2.52 -11.86
CA LEU A 147 1.78 2.59 -13.32
C LEU A 147 2.28 1.26 -13.90
N LYS A 148 3.28 0.64 -13.27
CA LYS A 148 3.80 -0.66 -13.73
C LYS A 148 2.79 -1.79 -13.63
N ILE A 149 2.01 -1.83 -12.54
CA ILE A 149 0.97 -2.85 -12.34
C ILE A 149 -0.12 -2.70 -13.40
N PHE A 150 -0.64 -1.50 -13.61
CA PHE A 150 -1.70 -1.25 -14.59
C PHE A 150 -1.24 -1.54 -16.02
N ASN A 151 -0.03 -1.11 -16.40
CA ASN A 151 0.50 -1.34 -17.75
C ASN A 151 0.73 -2.83 -18.08
N ARG A 152 0.96 -3.69 -17.08
CA ARG A 152 1.18 -5.13 -17.31
C ARG A 152 -0.06 -5.98 -17.08
N SER A 153 -1.13 -5.44 -16.52
CA SER A 153 -2.29 -6.24 -16.09
C SER A 153 -2.95 -6.98 -17.26
N GLU A 154 -3.08 -6.33 -18.42
CA GLU A 154 -3.66 -6.95 -19.60
C GLU A 154 -2.78 -8.10 -20.11
N LYS A 155 -1.47 -7.88 -20.22
CA LYS A 155 -0.54 -8.91 -20.69
C LYS A 155 -0.40 -10.09 -19.70
N LEU A 156 -0.42 -9.80 -18.40
CA LEU A 156 -0.11 -10.79 -17.36
C LEU A 156 -1.35 -11.57 -16.91
N HIS A 157 -2.49 -10.91 -16.84
CA HIS A 157 -3.72 -11.44 -16.26
C HIS A 157 -4.93 -11.36 -17.20
N ASN A 158 -4.79 -10.74 -18.38
CA ASN A 158 -5.91 -10.43 -19.28
C ASN A 158 -6.99 -9.56 -18.62
N LEU A 159 -6.57 -8.63 -17.74
CA LEU A 159 -7.46 -7.75 -16.98
C LEU A 159 -7.22 -6.27 -17.33
N LYS A 160 -8.31 -5.53 -17.45
CA LYS A 160 -8.33 -4.06 -17.50
C LYS A 160 -9.01 -3.53 -16.24
N TYR A 161 -8.35 -2.60 -15.56
CA TYR A 161 -8.89 -1.98 -14.37
C TYR A 161 -9.63 -0.70 -14.74
N SER A 162 -10.95 -0.71 -14.58
CA SER A 162 -11.80 0.43 -14.98
C SER A 162 -12.00 1.42 -13.86
N ASN A 163 -12.13 0.92 -12.62
CA ASN A 163 -12.36 1.77 -11.46
C ASN A 163 -11.19 1.64 -10.49
N TYR A 164 -10.62 2.77 -10.09
CA TYR A 164 -9.56 2.85 -9.10
C TYR A 164 -10.11 3.44 -7.80
N ILE A 165 -10.20 2.61 -6.77
CA ILE A 165 -10.49 3.02 -5.40
C ILE A 165 -9.20 3.58 -4.81
N GLY A 166 -9.15 4.90 -4.73
CA GLY A 166 -8.04 5.63 -4.14
C GLY A 166 -8.45 6.29 -2.83
N ASP A 167 -7.45 6.69 -2.06
CA ASP A 167 -7.67 7.61 -0.96
C ASP A 167 -7.81 9.06 -1.46
N GLY A 168 -7.76 10.02 -0.54
CA GLY A 168 -7.86 11.43 -0.90
C GLY A 168 -6.66 11.96 -1.71
N ASP A 169 -5.54 11.23 -1.79
CA ASP A 169 -4.44 11.60 -2.68
C ASP A 169 -4.84 11.32 -4.13
N THR A 170 -4.51 12.27 -5.00
CA THR A 170 -4.88 12.25 -6.42
C THR A 170 -3.68 12.02 -7.31
N LYS A 171 -2.45 12.01 -6.77
CA LYS A 171 -1.23 11.87 -7.59
C LYS A 171 -1.21 10.56 -8.38
N THR A 172 -1.51 9.44 -7.72
CA THR A 172 -1.52 8.11 -8.33
C THR A 172 -2.60 8.02 -9.41
N PHE A 173 -3.81 8.50 -9.12
CA PHE A 173 -4.90 8.54 -10.10
C PHE A 173 -4.59 9.44 -11.30
N ASN A 174 -4.07 10.65 -11.08
CA ASN A 174 -3.73 11.58 -12.15
C ASN A 174 -2.67 10.97 -13.07
N ALA A 175 -1.64 10.35 -12.50
CA ALA A 175 -0.62 9.66 -13.28
C ALA A 175 -1.19 8.49 -14.10
N LEU A 176 -2.10 7.70 -13.53
CA LEU A 176 -2.78 6.61 -14.24
C LEU A 176 -3.66 7.14 -15.38
N SER A 177 -4.39 8.23 -15.14
CA SER A 177 -5.24 8.88 -16.13
C SER A 177 -4.44 9.48 -17.29
N GLU A 178 -3.29 10.10 -16.99
CA GLU A 178 -2.36 10.64 -17.99
C GLU A 178 -1.65 9.52 -18.78
N ASN A 179 -1.30 8.42 -18.11
CA ASN A 179 -0.56 7.31 -18.73
C ASN A 179 -1.42 6.46 -19.67
N LYS A 180 -2.75 6.44 -19.47
CA LYS A 180 -3.71 5.69 -20.31
C LYS A 180 -3.25 4.26 -20.60
N PRO A 181 -3.07 3.41 -19.57
CA PRO A 181 -2.47 2.08 -19.70
C PRO A 181 -3.23 1.15 -20.66
N TYR A 182 -4.50 1.45 -20.95
CA TYR A 182 -5.38 0.67 -21.80
C TYR A 182 -5.83 1.41 -23.08
N GLY A 183 -5.18 2.52 -23.43
CA GLY A 183 -5.52 3.37 -24.56
C GLY A 183 -6.60 4.42 -24.28
N ASP A 184 -6.92 5.22 -25.30
CA ASP A 184 -7.90 6.31 -25.20
C ASP A 184 -9.35 5.82 -25.02
N ASP A 185 -9.63 4.59 -25.45
CA ASP A 185 -10.98 4.01 -25.42
C ASP A 185 -11.39 3.52 -24.01
N HIS A 186 -10.43 3.38 -23.08
CA HIS A 186 -10.68 2.83 -21.76
C HIS A 186 -10.10 3.70 -20.65
N LEU A 187 -10.89 4.69 -20.22
CA LEU A 187 -10.52 5.62 -19.16
C LEU A 187 -10.78 5.05 -17.77
N ILE A 188 -9.79 5.21 -16.88
CA ILE A 188 -9.90 4.81 -15.48
C ILE A 188 -10.72 5.85 -14.72
N GLN A 189 -11.74 5.41 -13.99
CA GLN A 189 -12.56 6.25 -13.12
C GLN A 189 -12.07 6.19 -11.68
N LYS A 190 -12.03 7.35 -11.01
CA LYS A 190 -11.68 7.41 -9.58
C LYS A 190 -12.92 7.14 -8.73
N ILE A 191 -12.80 6.24 -7.76
CA ILE A 191 -13.77 6.02 -6.69
C ILE A 191 -13.12 6.41 -5.36
N GLU A 192 -13.83 7.16 -4.52
CA GLU A 192 -13.33 7.56 -3.20
C GLU A 192 -13.49 6.43 -2.18
N CYS A 193 -12.43 6.15 -1.43
CA CYS A 193 -12.47 5.17 -0.34
C CYS A 193 -13.39 5.64 0.81
N VAL A 194 -14.50 4.91 1.03
CA VAL A 194 -15.45 5.21 2.12
C VAL A 194 -14.76 5.18 3.49
N GLY A 195 -13.81 4.27 3.71
CA GLY A 195 -13.03 4.22 4.95
C GLY A 195 -12.23 5.50 5.20
N HIS A 196 -11.66 6.08 4.14
CA HIS A 196 -10.96 7.38 4.23
C HIS A 196 -11.95 8.52 4.51
N VAL A 197 -13.12 8.50 3.88
CA VAL A 197 -14.20 9.46 4.13
C VAL A 197 -14.67 9.43 5.61
N GLN A 198 -14.84 8.24 6.19
CA GLN A 198 -15.15 8.06 7.62
C GLN A 198 -14.09 8.68 8.54
N LYS A 199 -12.80 8.38 8.27
CA LYS A 199 -11.67 8.95 9.04
C LYS A 199 -11.63 10.47 8.96
N ARG A 200 -11.92 11.04 7.78
CA ARG A 200 -11.97 12.48 7.55
C ARG A 200 -13.07 13.15 8.39
N MET A 201 -14.27 12.55 8.46
CA MET A 201 -15.34 13.05 9.33
C MET A 201 -14.92 13.04 10.80
N GLY A 202 -14.41 11.92 11.30
CA GLY A 202 -13.96 11.81 12.69
C GLY A 202 -12.86 12.80 13.04
N THR A 203 -11.94 13.06 12.10
CA THR A 203 -10.88 14.07 12.28
C THR A 203 -11.45 15.48 12.37
N ARG A 204 -12.41 15.83 11.50
CA ARG A 204 -13.07 17.15 11.49
C ARG A 204 -13.84 17.39 12.78
N LEU A 205 -14.58 16.40 13.28
CA LEU A 205 -15.33 16.51 14.53
C LEU A 205 -14.40 16.69 15.74
N ARG A 206 -13.28 15.96 15.81
CA ARG A 206 -12.27 16.16 16.86
C ARG A 206 -11.65 17.55 16.81
N LYS A 207 -11.32 18.05 15.62
CA LYS A 207 -10.84 19.44 15.45
C LYS A 207 -11.89 20.45 15.93
N LEU A 208 -13.15 20.26 15.58
CA LEU A 208 -14.26 21.13 16.00
C LEU A 208 -14.40 21.11 17.53
N LYS A 209 -14.39 19.92 18.15
CA LYS A 209 -14.39 19.76 19.61
C LYS A 209 -13.26 20.54 20.29
N LEU A 210 -12.05 20.52 19.72
CA LEU A 210 -10.90 21.27 20.24
C LEU A 210 -11.09 22.79 20.10
N VAL A 211 -11.51 23.27 18.93
CA VAL A 211 -11.73 24.71 18.67
C VAL A 211 -12.79 25.29 19.59
N TYR A 212 -13.84 24.53 19.89
CA TYR A 212 -14.95 24.95 20.74
C TYR A 212 -14.81 24.51 22.21
N SER A 213 -13.69 23.88 22.58
CA SER A 213 -13.47 23.38 23.95
C SER A 213 -13.55 24.48 25.02
N LYS A 214 -13.13 25.71 24.67
CA LYS A 214 -13.14 26.88 25.55
C LYS A 214 -14.37 27.78 25.37
N LYS A 215 -15.22 27.50 24.37
CA LYS A 215 -16.41 28.31 24.08
C LYS A 215 -17.63 27.66 24.72
N LYS A 216 -18.45 28.47 25.38
CA LYS A 216 -19.77 28.06 25.83
C LYS A 216 -20.73 28.14 24.65
N LEU A 217 -21.53 27.10 24.47
CA LEU A 217 -22.65 27.08 23.52
C LEU A 217 -23.81 27.90 24.10
N SER A 218 -24.92 28.01 23.37
CA SER A 218 -26.12 28.75 23.79
C SER A 218 -26.67 28.29 25.15
N ASP A 219 -26.43 27.03 25.53
CA ASP A 219 -26.82 26.46 26.82
C ASP A 219 -25.79 26.66 27.96
N GLY A 220 -24.77 27.49 27.74
CA GLY A 220 -23.76 27.82 28.74
C GLY A 220 -22.73 26.72 29.01
N LYS A 221 -22.79 25.57 28.33
CA LYS A 221 -21.86 24.45 28.49
C LYS A 221 -20.89 24.35 27.31
N THR A 222 -19.79 23.63 27.50
CA THR A 222 -18.82 23.33 26.45
C THR A 222 -19.34 22.27 25.49
N ILE A 223 -18.76 22.21 24.29
CA ILE A 223 -19.11 21.19 23.28
C ILE A 223 -18.75 19.75 23.72
N GLY A 224 -17.79 19.60 24.63
CA GLY A 224 -17.41 18.31 25.21
C GLY A 224 -18.02 18.08 26.59
N GLY A 225 -17.95 16.83 27.07
CA GLY A 225 -18.44 16.42 28.38
C GLY A 225 -19.48 15.29 28.33
N LYS A 226 -20.02 14.91 29.49
CA LYS A 226 -21.07 13.88 29.59
C LYS A 226 -22.33 14.33 28.83
N GLY A 227 -22.83 13.46 27.95
CA GLY A 227 -24.01 13.75 27.11
C GLY A 227 -23.73 14.72 25.95
N ARG A 228 -22.46 14.93 25.58
CA ARG A 228 -22.03 15.85 24.52
C ARG A 228 -21.13 15.15 23.51
N LEU A 229 -20.38 15.92 22.71
CA LEU A 229 -19.48 15.38 21.70
C LEU A 229 -18.25 14.72 22.35
N THR A 230 -18.38 13.45 22.71
CA THR A 230 -17.30 12.59 23.22
C THR A 230 -16.56 11.91 22.06
N ASP A 231 -15.35 11.41 22.30
CA ASP A 231 -14.60 10.70 21.25
C ASP A 231 -15.31 9.40 20.84
N SER A 232 -15.94 8.70 21.79
CA SER A 232 -16.79 7.54 21.52
C SER A 232 -18.02 7.87 20.66
N LEU A 233 -18.64 9.04 20.84
CA LEU A 233 -19.73 9.50 19.98
C LEU A 233 -19.22 9.84 18.58
N ILE A 234 -18.06 10.51 18.48
CA ILE A 234 -17.41 10.80 17.20
C ILE A 234 -17.14 9.51 16.41
N ASP A 235 -16.64 8.46 17.08
CA ASP A 235 -16.38 7.17 16.43
C ASP A 235 -17.67 6.51 15.92
N LYS A 236 -18.75 6.55 16.71
CA LYS A 236 -20.08 6.07 16.27
C LYS A 236 -20.61 6.88 15.08
N LEU A 237 -20.53 8.20 15.13
CA LEU A 237 -20.98 9.07 14.04
C LEU A 237 -20.19 8.80 12.75
N ALA A 238 -18.87 8.68 12.83
CA ALA A 238 -18.03 8.33 11.68
C ALA A 238 -18.37 6.95 11.11
N LEU A 239 -18.66 5.97 11.99
CA LEU A 239 -19.12 4.64 11.57
C LEU A 239 -20.45 4.71 10.82
N TYR A 240 -21.48 5.32 11.44
CA TYR A 240 -22.82 5.45 10.85
C TYR A 240 -22.80 6.23 9.54
N TYR A 241 -22.03 7.30 9.46
CA TYR A 241 -21.86 8.07 8.24
C TYR A 241 -21.32 7.23 7.08
N GLY A 242 -20.30 6.40 7.32
CA GLY A 242 -19.81 5.51 6.25
C GLY A 242 -20.75 4.35 5.94
N ASN A 243 -21.52 3.85 6.92
CA ASN A 243 -22.55 2.85 6.66
C ASN A 243 -23.67 3.42 5.77
N ALA A 244 -24.11 4.65 6.04
CA ALA A 244 -25.06 5.36 5.19
C ALA A 244 -24.56 5.50 3.75
N ILE A 245 -23.26 5.76 3.54
CA ILE A 245 -22.64 5.79 2.21
C ILE A 245 -22.65 4.40 1.55
N ARG A 246 -22.18 3.35 2.25
CA ARG A 246 -22.10 1.98 1.69
C ARG A 246 -23.47 1.43 1.31
N CYS A 247 -24.49 1.65 2.16
CA CYS A 247 -25.84 1.15 1.92
C CYS A 247 -26.58 1.88 0.79
N ASN A 248 -26.06 3.02 0.30
CA ASN A 248 -26.73 3.86 -0.70
C ASN A 248 -25.78 4.28 -1.83
N SER A 249 -24.78 3.46 -2.15
CA SER A 249 -23.74 3.78 -3.15
C SER A 249 -24.27 4.08 -4.55
N THR A 250 -25.45 3.55 -4.89
CA THR A 250 -26.09 3.68 -6.21
C THR A 250 -27.00 4.90 -6.35
N SER A 251 -27.31 5.63 -5.27
CA SER A 251 -28.22 6.78 -5.32
C SER A 251 -27.74 7.92 -4.44
N VAL A 252 -27.33 9.02 -5.07
CA VAL A 252 -26.91 10.26 -4.38
C VAL A 252 -28.03 10.82 -3.50
N LYS A 253 -29.29 10.71 -3.95
CA LYS A 253 -30.45 11.21 -3.21
C LYS A 253 -30.68 10.42 -1.92
N GLU A 254 -30.70 9.09 -2.02
CA GLU A 254 -30.89 8.23 -0.85
C GLU A 254 -29.66 8.27 0.07
N MET A 255 -28.46 8.35 -0.48
CA MET A 255 -27.24 8.55 0.29
C MET A 255 -27.29 9.84 1.11
N ARG A 256 -27.68 10.95 0.49
CA ARG A 256 -27.85 12.23 1.20
C ARG A 256 -28.90 12.10 2.30
N LYS A 257 -30.06 11.51 2.00
CA LYS A 257 -31.13 11.29 2.98
C LYS A 257 -30.66 10.45 4.17
N ALA A 258 -29.97 9.34 3.92
CA ALA A 258 -29.42 8.46 4.95
C ALA A 258 -28.35 9.14 5.79
N ILE A 259 -27.46 9.92 5.16
CA ILE A 259 -26.44 10.73 5.86
C ILE A 259 -27.10 11.75 6.80
N TRP A 260 -28.17 12.41 6.38
CA TRP A 260 -28.88 13.39 7.21
C TRP A 260 -29.68 12.76 8.37
N ALA A 261 -29.90 11.45 8.33
CA ALA A 261 -30.55 10.71 9.42
C ALA A 261 -29.57 10.25 10.51
N VAL A 262 -28.25 10.41 10.30
CA VAL A 262 -27.17 10.11 11.27
C VAL A 262 -26.98 11.28 12.23
#